data_AF-A0A7X8PTQ4-F1
#
_entry.id   AF-A0A7X8PTQ4-F1
#
_cell.length_a   1.000
_cell.length_b   1.000
_cell.length_c   1.000
_cell.angle_alpha   90.00
_cell.angle_beta   90.00
_cell.angle_gamma   90.00
#
_symmetry.space_group_name_H-M   'P 1'
#
loop_
_entity.id
_entity.type
_entity.pdbx_description
1 polymer ?
#
loop_
_entity_poly.entity_id
_entity_poly.type
_entity_poly.pdbx_seq_one_letter_code
_entity_poly.pdbx_strand_id
1 'polypeptide(L)'
;FLIKPEINGRLYYAKASLKSAMGLIESYWRRQDDNLLTLEITVPFDATAEARLPHGRLETIHGLGDLEARQVGDAVAVCLPAGRYSFTYRATCSFDLKYSLDTPLAELLAIPETRALLAQELPQLLEMAKGEMNHLLPYSLGETSRTTDPSLVRMMLGDADLNDLEQKLAAIPVKAREKAVDNRIADPIDY
;
A
#
# COMPACT_ATOMS: atom_id res chain seq x y z
N PHE A 1 15.20 -20.66 4.21
CA PHE A 1 14.06 -19.88 4.78
C PHE A 1 13.35 -19.11 3.67
N LEU A 2 12.15 -18.58 3.90
CA LEU A 2 11.35 -17.88 2.87
C LEU A 2 11.32 -16.38 3.15
N ILE A 3 11.63 -15.57 2.14
CA ILE A 3 11.43 -14.13 2.12
C ILE A 3 10.33 -13.81 1.12
N LYS A 4 9.16 -13.42 1.63
CA LYS A 4 7.98 -13.05 0.82
C LYS A 4 7.55 -11.62 1.18
N PRO A 5 8.19 -10.59 0.61
CA PRO A 5 7.74 -9.22 0.77
C PRO A 5 6.36 -9.05 0.13
N GLU A 6 5.45 -8.43 0.85
CA GLU A 6 4.15 -8.01 0.33
C GLU A 6 4.15 -6.48 0.22
N ILE A 7 3.97 -6.00 -1.01
CA ILE A 7 4.05 -4.57 -1.30
C ILE A 7 2.67 -3.97 -1.08
N ASN A 8 2.59 -3.05 -0.12
CA ASN A 8 1.38 -2.29 0.12
C ASN A 8 1.44 -0.97 -0.65
N GLY A 9 0.34 -0.63 -1.34
CA GLY A 9 0.20 0.64 -2.07
C GLY A 9 0.51 1.88 -1.24
N ARG A 10 0.22 1.84 0.07
CA ARG A 10 0.37 2.93 1.03
C ARG A 10 1.82 3.16 1.50
N LEU A 11 2.70 2.20 1.27
CA LEU A 11 4.07 2.21 1.78
C LEU A 11 5.05 2.41 0.62
N TYR A 12 5.94 3.39 0.78
CA TYR A 12 7.01 3.65 -0.19
C TYR A 12 8.22 2.74 0.03
N TYR A 13 8.46 2.28 1.26
CA TYR A 13 9.53 1.34 1.58
C TYR A 13 9.17 0.55 2.82
N ALA A 14 9.79 -0.62 2.99
CA ALA A 14 9.83 -1.32 4.26
C ALA A 14 11.18 -2.00 4.45
N LYS A 15 11.64 -2.06 5.70
CA LYS A 15 12.85 -2.77 6.11
C LYS A 15 12.51 -3.73 7.24
N ALA A 16 12.95 -4.97 7.10
CA ALA A 16 12.91 -5.98 8.15
C ALA A 16 14.32 -6.53 8.37
N SER A 17 14.74 -6.62 9.63
CA SER A 17 16.02 -7.18 10.03
C SER A 17 15.78 -8.17 11.17
N LEU A 18 16.27 -9.39 11.02
CA LEU A 18 16.12 -10.48 11.98
C LEU A 18 17.49 -11.05 12.32
N LYS A 19 17.87 -11.00 13.61
CA LYS A 19 19.07 -11.66 14.09
C LYS A 19 18.72 -13.10 14.47
N SER A 20 19.01 -14.02 13.55
CA SER A 20 18.79 -15.45 13.74
C SER A 20 20.02 -16.14 14.33
N ALA A 21 19.89 -17.42 14.70
CA ALA A 21 21.02 -18.25 15.12
C ALA A 21 22.10 -18.40 14.02
N MET A 22 21.71 -18.30 12.74
CA MET A 22 22.63 -18.36 11.60
C MET A 22 23.29 -17.00 11.27
N GLY A 23 22.86 -15.92 11.93
CA GLY A 23 23.33 -14.57 11.65
C GLY A 23 22.20 -13.62 11.25
N LEU A 24 22.58 -12.48 10.66
CA LEU A 24 21.68 -11.40 10.30
C LEU A 24 20.98 -11.69 8.97
N ILE A 25 19.66 -11.74 9.00
CA ILE A 25 18.80 -11.79 7.83
C ILE A 25 18.20 -10.39 7.66
N GLU A 26 18.35 -9.78 6.49
CA GLU A 26 17.71 -8.50 6.18
C GLU A 26 16.90 -8.61 4.89
N SER A 27 15.74 -7.96 4.88
CA SER A 27 14.90 -7.77 3.71
C SER A 27 14.47 -6.31 3.67
N TYR A 28 14.83 -5.63 2.60
CA TYR A 28 14.44 -4.27 2.32
C TYR A 28 13.75 -4.22 0.97
N TRP A 29 12.72 -3.40 0.87
CA TRP A 29 12.15 -3.06 -0.42
C TRP A 29 11.76 -1.59 -0.46
N ARG A 30 11.82 -1.01 -1.66
CA ARG A 30 11.42 0.36 -1.92
C ARG A 30 10.73 0.46 -3.27
N ARG A 31 9.60 1.17 -3.29
CA ARG A 31 8.97 1.68 -4.51
C ARG A 31 9.61 3.01 -4.89
N GLN A 32 9.88 3.13 -6.17
CA GLN A 32 10.25 4.37 -6.83
C GLN A 32 9.10 4.79 -7.75
N ASP A 33 9.26 5.92 -8.41
CA ASP A 33 8.36 6.36 -9.47
C ASP A 33 8.27 5.30 -10.59
N ASP A 34 7.24 5.35 -11.42
CA ASP A 34 7.09 4.44 -12.58
C ASP A 34 6.87 2.94 -12.26
N ASN A 35 6.35 2.60 -11.08
CA ASN A 35 6.20 1.21 -10.59
C ASN A 35 7.53 0.43 -10.53
N LEU A 36 8.65 1.14 -10.42
CA LEU A 36 9.95 0.51 -10.23
C LEU A 36 10.10 0.09 -8.77
N LEU A 37 10.43 -1.18 -8.54
CA LEU A 37 10.62 -1.77 -7.23
C LEU A 37 12.06 -2.23 -7.09
N THR A 38 12.69 -1.83 -6.00
CA THR A 38 14.03 -2.28 -5.62
C THR A 38 13.92 -3.12 -4.36
N LEU A 39 14.49 -4.32 -4.38
CA LEU A 39 14.60 -5.22 -3.22
C LEU A 39 16.06 -5.44 -2.89
N GLU A 40 16.39 -5.37 -1.61
CA GLU A 40 17.72 -5.71 -1.10
C GLU A 40 17.58 -6.77 -0.02
N ILE A 41 18.29 -7.88 -0.19
CA ILE A 41 18.20 -9.04 0.70
C ILE A 41 19.60 -9.43 1.14
N THR A 42 19.77 -9.61 2.45
CA THR A 42 20.98 -10.16 3.06
C THR A 42 20.67 -11.55 3.60
N VAL A 43 21.33 -12.55 3.05
CA VAL A 43 21.31 -13.94 3.52
C VAL A 43 22.61 -14.19 4.27
N PRO A 44 22.56 -14.61 5.55
CA PRO A 44 23.76 -14.88 6.33
C PRO A 44 24.52 -16.10 5.80
N PHE A 45 25.79 -16.23 6.22
CA PHE A 45 26.61 -17.41 5.93
C PHE A 45 25.94 -18.70 6.41
N ASP A 46 26.17 -19.79 5.69
CA ASP A 46 25.60 -21.12 5.96
C ASP A 46 24.06 -21.20 5.88
N ALA A 47 23.44 -20.26 5.17
CA ALA A 47 21.99 -20.25 4.97
C ALA A 47 21.60 -20.05 3.50
N THR A 48 20.40 -20.51 3.17
CA THR A 48 19.79 -20.35 1.84
C THR A 48 18.38 -19.81 2.01
N ALA A 49 18.02 -18.84 1.17
CA ALA A 49 16.70 -18.23 1.15
C ALA A 49 16.00 -18.47 -0.20
N GLU A 50 14.69 -18.72 -0.18
CA GLU A 50 13.85 -18.49 -1.36
C GLU A 50 13.29 -17.07 -1.22
N ALA A 51 13.60 -16.18 -2.17
CA ALA A 51 13.00 -14.86 -2.25
C ALA A 51 11.87 -14.87 -3.28
N ARG A 52 10.70 -14.35 -2.91
CA ARG A 52 9.59 -14.15 -3.83
C ARG A 52 9.49 -12.68 -4.17
N LEU A 53 9.75 -12.35 -5.43
CA LEU A 53 9.65 -11.01 -5.99
C LEU A 53 8.19 -10.81 -6.46
N PRO A 54 7.34 -10.09 -5.70
CA PRO A 54 5.92 -9.94 -6.02
C PRO A 54 5.70 -9.08 -7.26
N HIS A 55 4.70 -9.42 -8.07
CA HIS A 55 4.28 -8.66 -9.26
C HIS A 55 5.42 -8.44 -10.28
N GLY A 56 6.46 -9.27 -10.23
CA GLY A 56 7.61 -9.22 -11.13
C GLY A 56 7.46 -10.24 -12.26
N ARG A 57 8.05 -9.94 -13.43
CA ARG A 57 8.30 -10.94 -14.47
C ARG A 57 9.76 -11.35 -14.47
N LEU A 58 10.02 -12.63 -14.68
CA LEU A 58 11.37 -13.18 -14.74
C LEU A 58 12.30 -12.39 -15.69
N GLU A 59 11.76 -12.00 -16.85
CA GLU A 59 12.48 -11.26 -17.91
C GLU A 59 12.79 -9.80 -17.56
N THR A 60 12.08 -9.19 -16.59
CA THR A 60 12.24 -7.77 -16.24
C THR A 60 13.08 -7.55 -14.98
N ILE A 61 13.56 -8.63 -14.34
CA ILE A 61 14.33 -8.53 -13.11
C ILE A 61 15.81 -8.37 -13.40
N HIS A 62 16.32 -7.21 -13.04
CA HIS A 62 17.74 -6.93 -12.99
C HIS A 62 18.33 -7.42 -11.67
N GLY A 63 19.54 -8.00 -11.72
CA GLY A 63 20.25 -8.51 -10.54
C GLY A 63 20.14 -10.02 -10.32
N LEU A 64 19.48 -10.78 -11.21
CA LEU A 64 19.42 -12.24 -11.14
C LEU A 64 20.79 -12.91 -11.36
N GLY A 65 21.59 -12.42 -12.31
CA GLY A 65 22.90 -13.03 -12.61
C GLY A 65 22.77 -14.52 -12.95
N ASP A 66 23.52 -15.35 -12.23
CA ASP A 66 23.55 -16.82 -12.35
C ASP A 66 22.60 -17.54 -11.37
N LEU A 67 21.71 -16.80 -10.69
CA LEU A 67 20.81 -17.36 -9.69
C LEU A 67 19.68 -18.16 -10.34
N GLU A 68 19.31 -19.28 -9.70
CA GLU A 68 18.13 -20.05 -10.10
C GLU A 68 16.85 -19.26 -9.80
N ALA A 69 16.17 -18.83 -10.86
CA ALA A 69 14.93 -18.07 -10.77
C ALA A 69 13.83 -18.69 -11.65
N ARG A 70 12.60 -18.70 -11.13
CA ARG A 70 11.43 -19.23 -11.82
C ARG A 70 10.20 -18.37 -11.59
N GLN A 71 9.36 -18.23 -12.61
CA GLN A 71 8.05 -17.59 -12.45
C GLN A 71 7.11 -18.54 -11.68
N VAL A 72 6.47 -18.03 -10.63
CA VAL A 72 5.50 -18.75 -9.80
C VAL A 72 4.24 -17.90 -9.69
N GLY A 73 3.31 -18.11 -10.61
CA GLY A 73 2.13 -17.26 -10.74
C GLY A 73 2.53 -15.82 -11.03
N ASP A 74 2.08 -14.89 -10.19
CA ASP A 74 2.34 -13.45 -10.32
C ASP A 74 3.64 -12.99 -9.62
N ALA A 75 4.39 -13.92 -9.02
CA ALA A 75 5.68 -13.62 -8.38
C ALA A 75 6.82 -14.42 -9.02
N VAL A 76 8.05 -13.93 -8.90
CA VAL A 76 9.26 -14.69 -9.29
C VAL A 76 9.92 -15.24 -8.04
N ALA A 77 10.09 -16.56 -7.99
CA ALA A 77 10.84 -17.22 -6.93
C ALA A 77 12.32 -17.33 -7.34
N VAL A 78 13.21 -16.85 -6.49
CA VAL A 78 14.67 -16.87 -6.70
C VAL A 78 15.32 -17.58 -5.53
N CYS A 79 16.19 -18.55 -5.81
CA CYS A 79 17.02 -19.19 -4.81
C CYS A 79 18.26 -18.33 -4.53
N LEU A 80 18.38 -17.85 -3.30
CA LEU A 80 19.47 -17.00 -2.84
C LEU A 80 20.41 -17.79 -1.91
N PRO A 81 21.65 -18.07 -2.33
CA PRO A 81 22.67 -18.55 -1.42
C PRO A 81 23.10 -17.46 -0.41
N ALA A 82 24.09 -17.75 0.42
CA ALA A 82 24.63 -16.77 1.35
C ALA A 82 25.26 -15.59 0.60
N GLY A 83 24.85 -14.36 0.94
CA GLY A 83 25.29 -13.16 0.23
C GLY A 83 24.34 -11.98 0.38
N ARG A 84 24.68 -10.90 -0.31
CA ARG A 84 23.84 -9.72 -0.44
C ARG A 84 23.36 -9.60 -1.88
N TYR A 85 22.07 -9.43 -2.05
CA TYR A 85 21.41 -9.38 -3.35
C TYR A 85 20.63 -8.09 -3.47
N SER A 86 20.69 -7.47 -4.64
CA SER A 86 19.86 -6.32 -5.00
C SER A 86 19.14 -6.64 -6.30
N PHE A 87 17.80 -6.62 -6.25
CA PHE A 87 16.93 -6.84 -7.39
C PHE A 87 16.22 -5.55 -7.73
N THR A 88 16.17 -5.21 -9.01
CA THR A 88 15.39 -4.06 -9.49
C THR A 88 14.52 -4.49 -10.66
N TYR A 89 13.23 -4.22 -10.58
CA TYR A 89 12.28 -4.59 -11.63
C TYR A 89 11.08 -3.64 -11.64
N ARG A 90 10.37 -3.61 -12.77
CA ARG A 90 9.09 -2.91 -12.87
C ARG A 90 7.97 -3.88 -12.53
N ALA A 91 7.13 -3.50 -11.57
CA ALA A 91 5.97 -4.30 -11.21
C ALA A 91 4.91 -4.24 -12.32
N THR A 92 4.30 -5.39 -12.63
CA THR A 92 3.20 -5.49 -13.62
C THR A 92 1.87 -4.98 -13.08
N CYS A 93 1.74 -4.84 -11.76
CA CYS A 93 0.58 -4.27 -11.12
C CYS A 93 0.85 -2.82 -10.73
N SER A 94 -0.09 -1.94 -11.06
CA SER A 94 -0.07 -0.59 -10.51
C SER A 94 -0.48 -0.65 -9.04
N PHE A 95 0.45 -0.27 -8.16
CA PHE A 95 0.20 -0.13 -6.73
C PHE A 95 -0.55 1.17 -6.41
N ASP A 96 -1.34 1.67 -7.36
CA ASP A 96 -2.25 2.78 -7.13
C ASP A 96 -3.14 2.38 -5.97
N LEU A 97 -3.12 3.18 -4.91
CA LEU A 97 -4.22 3.12 -3.97
C LEU A 97 -5.48 3.34 -4.82
N LYS A 98 -6.55 2.62 -4.50
CA LYS A 98 -7.89 2.96 -4.96
C LYS A 98 -8.62 3.53 -3.76
N TYR A 99 -9.38 4.60 -3.97
CA TYR A 99 -10.34 5.02 -2.96
C TYR A 99 -11.41 3.92 -2.86
N SER A 100 -11.69 3.46 -1.65
CA SER A 100 -12.77 2.52 -1.37
C SER A 100 -13.55 3.05 -0.16
N LEU A 101 -14.65 2.39 0.18
CA LEU A 101 -15.49 2.75 1.32
C LEU A 101 -14.74 2.63 2.65
N ASP A 102 -13.69 1.79 2.71
CA ASP A 102 -12.78 1.64 3.85
C ASP A 102 -11.71 2.76 3.92
N THR A 103 -11.67 3.67 2.95
CA THR A 103 -10.80 4.86 3.04
C THR A 103 -11.35 5.83 4.08
N PRO A 104 -10.49 6.44 4.92
CA PRO A 104 -10.94 7.42 5.91
C PRO A 104 -11.76 8.54 5.26
N LEU A 105 -12.91 8.86 5.85
CA LEU A 105 -13.81 9.87 5.32
C LEU A 105 -13.12 11.24 5.19
N ALA A 106 -12.26 11.57 6.17
CA ALA A 106 -11.47 12.79 6.16
C ALA A 106 -10.53 12.88 4.95
N GLU A 107 -9.98 11.74 4.49
CA GLU A 107 -9.15 11.67 3.30
C GLU A 107 -9.99 11.89 2.04
N LEU A 108 -11.15 11.22 1.92
CA LEU A 108 -12.08 11.40 0.80
C LEU A 108 -12.66 12.82 0.71
N LEU A 109 -12.88 13.51 1.83
CA LEU A 109 -13.37 14.89 1.85
C LEU A 109 -12.29 15.93 1.52
N ALA A 110 -11.01 15.60 1.73
CA ALA A 110 -9.89 16.48 1.40
C ALA A 110 -9.65 16.59 -0.11
N ILE A 111 -10.05 15.59 -0.88
CA ILE A 111 -9.84 15.52 -2.32
C ILE A 111 -11.09 16.06 -3.05
N PRO A 112 -10.95 17.05 -3.95
CA PRO A 112 -12.10 17.71 -4.57
C PRO A 112 -12.90 16.76 -5.47
N GLU A 113 -12.26 15.81 -6.15
CA GLU A 113 -12.92 14.85 -7.03
C GLU A 113 -13.82 13.87 -6.26
N THR A 114 -13.30 13.26 -5.18
CA THR A 114 -14.08 12.35 -4.32
C THR A 114 -15.14 13.11 -3.53
N ARG A 115 -14.84 14.34 -3.08
CA ARG A 115 -15.84 15.21 -2.42
C ARG A 115 -17.00 15.57 -3.35
N ALA A 116 -16.75 15.85 -4.63
CA ALA A 116 -17.79 16.14 -5.61
C ALA A 116 -18.67 14.92 -5.90
N LEU A 117 -18.09 13.72 -5.88
CA LEU A 117 -18.82 12.45 -6.00
C LEU A 117 -19.70 12.23 -4.75
N LEU A 118 -19.13 12.38 -3.55
CA LEU A 118 -19.86 12.31 -2.29
C LEU A 118 -20.98 13.35 -2.21
N ALA A 119 -20.81 14.53 -2.80
CA ALA A 119 -21.86 15.57 -2.87
C ALA A 119 -23.04 15.20 -3.76
N GLN A 120 -22.80 14.39 -4.79
CA GLN A 120 -23.86 13.92 -5.69
C GLN A 120 -24.62 12.75 -5.07
N GLU A 121 -23.90 11.76 -4.54
CA GLU A 121 -24.51 10.52 -4.07
C GLU A 121 -24.96 10.59 -2.59
N LEU A 122 -24.21 11.32 -1.76
CA LEU A 122 -24.37 11.38 -0.30
C LEU A 122 -24.41 12.83 0.23
N PRO A 123 -25.36 13.68 -0.23
CA PRO A 123 -25.43 15.08 0.21
C PRO A 123 -25.69 15.22 1.71
N GLN A 124 -26.45 14.29 2.31
CA GLN A 124 -26.78 14.27 3.74
C GLN A 124 -25.52 14.14 4.61
N LEU A 125 -24.58 13.28 4.19
CA LEU A 125 -23.32 13.07 4.90
C LEU A 125 -22.42 14.32 4.90
N LEU A 126 -22.43 15.10 3.81
CA LEU A 126 -21.69 16.37 3.74
C LEU A 126 -22.30 17.48 4.61
N GLU A 127 -23.62 17.52 4.73
CA GLU A 127 -24.28 18.46 5.63
C GLU A 127 -23.97 18.14 7.09
N MET A 128 -23.93 16.84 7.45
CA MET A 128 -23.47 16.40 8.77
C MET A 128 -22.01 16.76 9.03
N ALA A 129 -21.15 16.68 8.02
CA ALA A 129 -19.74 17.04 8.13
C ALA A 129 -19.49 18.55 8.33
N LYS A 130 -20.39 19.40 7.84
CA LYS A 130 -20.31 20.86 7.98
C LYS A 130 -20.96 21.37 9.28
N GLY A 131 -21.88 20.61 9.87
CA GLY A 131 -22.65 21.01 11.04
C GLY A 131 -22.00 20.64 12.38
N GLU A 132 -22.73 20.91 13.47
CA GLU A 132 -22.32 20.57 14.84
C GLU A 132 -22.22 19.04 15.07
N MET A 133 -22.74 18.24 14.13
CA MET A 133 -22.74 16.78 14.13
C MET A 133 -21.48 16.15 13.50
N ASN A 134 -20.43 16.94 13.20
CA ASN A 134 -19.17 16.42 12.63
C ASN A 134 -18.52 15.31 13.49
N HIS A 135 -18.72 15.33 14.81
CA HIS A 135 -18.22 14.31 15.74
C HIS A 135 -18.92 12.95 15.60
N LEU A 136 -20.07 12.89 14.91
CA LEU A 136 -20.82 11.67 14.61
C LEU A 136 -20.44 11.08 13.25
N LEU A 137 -19.52 11.71 12.52
CA LEU A 137 -19.03 11.14 11.28
C LEU A 137 -18.28 9.83 11.56
N PRO A 138 -18.51 8.81 10.73
CA PRO A 138 -17.78 7.57 10.80
C PRO A 138 -16.33 7.79 10.37
N TYR A 139 -15.45 6.91 10.84
CA TYR A 139 -14.07 6.90 10.37
C TYR A 139 -14.01 6.53 8.89
N SER A 140 -14.80 5.55 8.44
CA SER A 140 -14.96 5.16 7.04
C SER A 140 -16.41 4.82 6.69
N LEU A 141 -16.81 4.99 5.43
CA LEU A 141 -18.16 4.65 4.95
C LEU A 141 -18.42 3.14 5.05
N GLY A 142 -17.38 2.33 4.84
CA GLY A 142 -17.42 0.88 4.97
C GLY A 142 -17.76 0.44 6.39
N GLU A 143 -17.17 1.05 7.41
CA GLU A 143 -17.52 0.77 8.82
C GLU A 143 -18.96 1.18 9.16
N THR A 144 -19.45 2.25 8.55
CA THR A 144 -20.85 2.69 8.74
C THR A 144 -21.81 1.63 8.23
N SER A 145 -21.54 1.09 7.03
CA SER A 145 -22.38 0.02 6.45
C SER A 145 -22.38 -1.26 7.30
N ARG A 146 -21.31 -1.51 8.05
CA ARG A 146 -21.16 -2.68 8.93
C ARG A 146 -21.64 -2.42 10.36
N THR A 147 -21.96 -1.18 10.71
CA THR A 147 -22.44 -0.82 12.04
C THR A 147 -23.90 -1.25 12.22
N THR A 148 -24.22 -1.74 13.42
CA THR A 148 -25.41 -2.52 13.77
C THR A 148 -26.75 -1.75 13.74
N ASP A 149 -26.78 -0.44 13.48
CA ASP A 149 -28.03 0.35 13.52
C ASP A 149 -28.51 0.75 12.11
N PRO A 150 -29.44 -0.02 11.49
CA PRO A 150 -29.94 0.24 10.14
C PRO A 150 -30.58 1.61 9.97
N SER A 151 -31.18 2.17 11.04
CA SER A 151 -31.79 3.50 11.04
C SER A 151 -30.74 4.59 10.87
N LEU A 152 -29.64 4.51 11.61
CA LEU A 152 -28.53 5.46 11.50
C LEU A 152 -27.85 5.36 10.13
N VAL A 153 -27.64 4.14 9.62
CA VAL A 153 -27.08 3.93 8.26
C VAL A 153 -27.97 4.56 7.20
N ARG A 154 -29.29 4.36 7.26
CA ARG A 154 -30.23 4.95 6.31
C ARG A 154 -30.32 6.48 6.42
N MET A 155 -30.15 7.03 7.62
CA MET A 155 -30.09 8.48 7.85
C MET A 155 -28.82 9.11 7.26
N MET A 156 -27.71 8.37 7.22
CA MET A 156 -26.41 8.89 6.77
C MET A 156 -26.13 8.64 5.29
N LEU A 157 -26.47 7.44 4.82
CA LEU A 157 -26.18 6.97 3.46
C LEU A 157 -27.42 7.04 2.55
N GLY A 158 -28.60 7.35 3.09
CA GLY A 158 -29.85 7.39 2.33
C GLY A 158 -30.19 6.03 1.72
N ASP A 159 -30.70 6.06 0.49
CA ASP A 159 -30.91 4.89 -0.37
C ASP A 159 -29.75 4.73 -1.39
N ALA A 160 -28.56 5.27 -1.10
CA ALA A 160 -27.43 5.20 -2.02
C ALA A 160 -26.93 3.77 -2.19
N ASP A 161 -26.64 3.39 -3.44
CA ASP A 161 -26.06 2.10 -3.75
C ASP A 161 -24.56 2.12 -3.45
N LEU A 162 -24.18 1.48 -2.34
CA LEU A 162 -22.80 1.46 -1.86
C LEU A 162 -21.85 0.73 -2.81
N ASN A 163 -22.36 -0.24 -3.57
CA ASN A 163 -21.55 -0.99 -4.51
C ASN A 163 -21.22 -0.14 -5.75
N ASP A 164 -22.19 0.64 -6.24
CA ASP A 164 -21.95 1.65 -7.28
C ASP A 164 -21.00 2.76 -6.81
N LEU A 165 -21.18 3.24 -5.58
CA LEU A 165 -20.28 4.22 -4.96
C LEU A 165 -18.84 3.70 -4.85
N GLU A 166 -18.66 2.45 -4.45
CA GLU A 166 -17.35 1.79 -4.38
C GLU A 166 -16.69 1.71 -5.77
N GLN A 167 -17.44 1.34 -6.80
CA GLN A 167 -16.90 1.32 -8.16
C GLN A 167 -16.50 2.71 -8.65
N LYS A 168 -17.32 3.73 -8.39
CA LYS A 168 -17.02 5.11 -8.78
C LYS A 168 -15.81 5.67 -8.02
N LEU A 169 -15.67 5.35 -6.72
CA LEU A 169 -14.48 5.72 -5.93
C LEU A 169 -13.22 5.01 -6.44
N ALA A 170 -13.33 3.72 -6.78
CA ALA A 170 -12.23 2.93 -7.33
C ALA A 170 -11.80 3.38 -8.75
N ALA A 171 -12.68 4.07 -9.47
CA ALA A 171 -12.41 4.65 -10.79
C ALA A 171 -11.68 6.00 -10.71
N ILE A 172 -11.69 6.68 -9.56
CA ILE A 172 -10.91 7.91 -9.37
C ILE A 172 -9.45 7.51 -9.11
N PRO A 173 -8.49 7.90 -9.98
CA PRO A 173 -7.09 7.62 -9.73
C PRO A 173 -6.65 8.38 -8.47
N VAL A 174 -6.08 7.66 -7.50
CA VAL A 174 -5.52 8.31 -6.31
C VAL A 174 -4.37 9.19 -6.75
N LYS A 175 -4.58 10.51 -6.69
CA LYS A 175 -3.47 11.46 -6.76
C LYS A 175 -2.62 11.18 -5.53
N ALA A 176 -1.49 10.51 -5.76
CA ALA A 176 -0.47 10.30 -4.76
C ALA A 176 -0.28 11.61 -4.00
N ARG A 177 -0.53 11.56 -2.69
CA ARG A 177 -0.37 12.68 -1.78
C ARG A 177 0.92 13.40 -2.16
N GLU A 178 0.81 14.62 -2.69
CA GLU A 178 1.97 15.45 -3.01
C GLU A 178 2.88 15.47 -1.78
N LYS A 179 4.14 15.18 -2.04
CA LYS A 179 5.22 14.96 -1.06
C LYS A 179 5.02 15.78 0.20
N ALA A 180 4.76 15.10 1.32
CA ALA A 180 5.24 15.61 2.59
C ALA A 180 6.78 15.54 2.52
N VAL A 181 7.38 16.63 2.04
CA VAL A 181 8.78 16.94 2.30
C VAL A 181 8.94 17.17 3.80
N ASP A 182 9.07 16.08 4.56
CA ASP A 182 9.52 16.19 5.94
C ASP A 182 11.05 16.13 5.95
N ASN A 183 11.56 17.35 6.02
CA ASN A 183 12.89 17.73 6.44
C ASN A 183 13.20 17.19 7.84
N ARG A 184 14.49 16.93 8.10
CA ARG A 184 15.11 16.34 9.32
C ARG A 184 15.11 14.81 9.25
N ILE A 185 16.25 14.13 9.23
CA ILE A 185 17.35 14.18 10.21
C ILE A 185 18.61 13.67 9.52
N ALA A 186 19.70 14.43 9.59
CA ALA A 186 21.04 13.95 9.98
C ALA A 186 22.09 14.96 9.51
N ASP A 187 22.52 15.84 10.40
CA ASP A 187 23.95 16.10 10.52
C ASP A 187 24.31 16.15 12.02
N PRO A 188 25.49 15.62 12.39
CA PRO A 188 25.79 15.06 13.70
C PRO A 188 26.13 16.09 14.77
N ILE A 189 25.80 15.74 16.03
CA ILE A 189 26.36 16.36 17.23
C ILE A 189 27.87 16.06 17.26
N ASP A 190 28.69 17.10 17.07
CA ASP A 190 30.12 17.07 17.43
C ASP A 190 30.27 17.57 18.88
N TYR A 191 31.26 16.99 19.56
CA TYR A 191 31.45 16.88 21.01
C TYR A 191 31.93 18.18 21.69
#